data_AF-A0A1H0PPA9-F1
#
_entry.id   AF-A0A1H0PPA9-F1
#
_cell.length_a   1.000
_cell.length_b   1.000
_cell.length_c   1.000
_cell.angle_alpha   90.00
_cell.angle_beta   90.00
_cell.angle_gamma   90.00
#
_symmetry.space_group_name_H-M   'P 1'
#
loop_
_entity.id
_entity.type
_entity.pdbx_description
1 polymer ?
#
loop_
_entity_poly.entity_id
_entity_poly.type
_entity_poly.pdbx_seq_one_letter_code
_entity_poly.pdbx_strand_id
1 'polypeptide(L)'
;MRREWPDLLEKGAEERRQALTAFLREVTTGTATSADILHDRCTEIAFYDYDVRAVLRELAPEPSPRLVNAARQLLTSENRRAVLIGLALLTGQARESDIPLLRTVGQHEFAAPQAVRALLAIPGAQTDAIWIADRVPGVRGEVGGALSGHPDPDVCRWACRNSSGYMRHVRERAGKHDLRVQLLDRAHVDDESWDRMGKRLYDMCHNDLSSEFGYYQHDTTALRRWVALASTRPATVDRAVLLCSLAEELVSGHAAVVVRDLRDGLLGEIRRVLSRWSSVLEDQAADDGRAAWVLRESPGLRVPSKRFAVRIATRAPEPTGGVEARILLDREPICAALFGGGFSGWPEWVVDGGRLLATDEPREVLLDDHDGTDLYVTIVREGAEVVWKDWRWTRHSDRLPGEFRFDAEEYDREVALAEADRSWEWPARTVARLVEQRLRADPSILGRWDCGPGHCHSSRDVHDAAVLDFRYPAGASWDEPAVTFRHGIDVAGRDPVEVADDVIAMLCASDPKKTVGMVGVDSAATAERLGLLHRRSTVTYR
;
A
#
# COMPACT_ATOMS: atom_id res chain seq x y z
N MET A 1 10.35 31.58 -3.93
CA MET A 1 11.38 32.14 -3.02
C MET A 1 11.39 31.36 -1.71
N ARG A 2 12.19 30.29 -1.62
CA ARG A 2 12.58 29.69 -0.33
C ARG A 2 13.93 30.31 0.01
N ARG A 3 13.98 31.23 0.96
CA ARG A 3 15.25 31.62 1.58
C ARG A 3 15.68 30.50 2.53
N GLU A 4 16.95 30.21 2.46
CA GLU A 4 17.69 29.22 3.22
C GLU A 4 17.53 29.44 4.73
N TRP A 5 17.60 28.36 5.51
CA TRP A 5 17.53 28.36 6.97
C TRP A 5 18.82 27.76 7.59
N PRO A 6 20.01 28.38 7.42
CA PRO A 6 21.28 27.72 7.73
C PRO A 6 21.60 27.64 9.23
N ASP A 7 21.10 28.57 10.04
CA ASP A 7 21.53 28.69 11.46
C ASP A 7 20.68 27.86 12.46
N LEU A 8 19.76 27.02 11.97
CA LEU A 8 18.72 26.39 12.82
C LEU A 8 19.07 24.98 13.36
N LEU A 9 20.15 24.37 12.90
CA LEU A 9 20.52 22.98 13.25
C LEU A 9 21.54 22.86 14.38
N GLU A 10 22.18 23.95 14.81
CA GLU A 10 23.29 23.87 15.77
C GLU A 10 22.85 23.70 17.24
N LYS A 11 21.64 24.13 17.62
CA LYS A 11 21.14 23.93 18.99
C LYS A 11 20.42 22.60 19.12
N GLY A 12 20.70 21.83 20.18
CA GLY A 12 20.00 20.58 20.46
C GLY A 12 18.51 20.79 20.74
N ALA A 13 17.67 19.78 20.47
CA ALA A 13 16.22 19.85 20.76
C ALA A 13 15.93 20.19 22.23
N GLU A 14 16.78 19.72 23.14
CA GLU A 14 16.68 20.00 24.56
C GLU A 14 16.89 21.49 24.91
N GLU A 15 17.88 22.16 24.31
CA GLU A 15 18.13 23.58 24.54
C GLU A 15 16.96 24.45 24.07
N ARG A 16 16.35 24.08 22.93
CA ARG A 16 15.14 24.75 22.42
C ARG A 16 13.96 24.60 23.38
N ARG A 17 13.76 23.39 23.92
CA ARG A 17 12.70 23.13 24.91
C ARG A 17 12.92 23.93 26.19
N GLN A 18 14.15 24.00 26.69
CA GLN A 18 14.48 24.76 27.90
C GLN A 18 14.28 26.26 27.71
N ALA A 19 14.69 26.82 26.56
CA ALA A 19 14.47 28.23 26.24
C ALA A 19 12.97 28.58 26.16
N LEU A 20 12.18 27.73 25.47
CA LEU A 20 10.72 27.90 25.39
C LEU A 20 10.06 27.76 26.76
N THR A 21 10.54 26.83 27.58
CA THR A 21 10.05 26.59 28.95
C THR A 21 10.27 27.82 29.83
N ALA A 22 11.47 28.37 29.81
CA ALA A 22 11.82 29.57 30.58
C ALA A 22 10.97 30.77 30.15
N PHE A 23 10.81 30.98 28.84
CA PHE A 23 9.96 32.02 28.29
C PHE A 23 8.52 31.91 28.77
N LEU A 24 7.88 30.73 28.62
CA LEU A 24 6.49 30.54 29.02
C LEU A 24 6.28 30.71 30.54
N ARG A 25 7.25 30.33 31.37
CA ARG A 25 7.21 30.60 32.82
C ARG A 25 7.19 32.09 33.14
N GLU A 26 8.02 32.89 32.47
CA GLU A 26 8.05 34.35 32.63
C GLU A 26 6.70 35.00 32.29
N VAL A 27 6.07 34.54 31.21
CA VAL A 27 4.71 34.99 30.82
C VAL A 27 3.68 34.65 31.89
N THR A 28 3.79 33.49 32.53
CA THR A 28 2.85 33.08 33.58
C THR A 28 3.05 33.81 34.92
N THR A 29 4.29 34.13 35.30
CA THR A 29 4.62 34.72 36.62
C THR A 29 4.41 36.23 36.71
N GLY A 30 4.21 36.94 35.59
CA GLY A 30 3.57 38.25 35.60
C GLY A 30 4.49 39.47 35.64
N THR A 31 5.74 39.37 35.18
CA THR A 31 6.47 40.56 34.75
C THR A 31 5.85 41.04 33.44
N ALA A 32 5.14 42.18 33.47
CA ALA A 32 4.32 42.69 32.36
C ALA A 32 5.02 42.63 31.00
N THR A 33 4.81 41.55 30.27
CA THR A 33 5.33 41.35 28.92
C THR A 33 4.28 41.93 27.99
N SER A 34 4.56 43.07 27.36
CA SER A 34 3.67 43.58 26.31
C SER A 34 3.57 42.56 25.17
N ALA A 35 2.50 42.62 24.38
CA ALA A 35 2.33 41.76 23.20
C ALA A 35 3.54 41.86 22.25
N ASP A 36 4.19 43.02 22.20
CA ASP A 36 5.39 43.26 21.40
C ASP A 36 6.61 42.49 21.92
N ILE A 37 6.82 42.44 23.23
CA ILE A 37 7.93 41.67 23.83
C ILE A 37 7.70 40.15 23.66
N LEU A 38 6.45 39.71 23.73
CA LEU A 38 6.07 38.32 23.43
C LEU A 38 6.39 37.99 21.96
N HIS A 39 6.04 38.89 21.05
CA HIS A 39 6.31 38.74 19.62
C HIS A 39 7.81 38.65 19.34
N ASP A 40 8.59 39.63 19.80
CA ASP A 40 10.03 39.73 19.53
C ASP A 40 10.76 38.46 19.99
N ARG A 41 10.47 37.97 21.21
CA ARG A 41 11.07 36.73 21.73
C ARG A 41 10.66 35.48 20.98
N CYS A 42 9.42 35.40 20.50
CA CYS A 42 8.98 34.29 19.66
C CYS A 42 9.71 34.25 18.31
N THR A 43 10.25 35.39 17.84
CA THR A 43 11.07 35.43 16.62
C THR A 43 12.49 34.93 16.84
N GLU A 44 13.04 35.17 18.04
CA GLU A 44 14.41 34.80 18.43
C GLU A 44 14.58 33.31 18.76
N ILE A 45 13.54 32.67 19.31
CA ILE A 45 13.58 31.24 19.66
C ILE A 45 13.20 30.40 18.45
N ALA A 46 14.14 29.58 17.98
CA ALA A 46 13.86 28.50 17.04
C ALA A 46 13.18 27.32 17.78
N PHE A 47 12.08 26.80 17.27
CA PHE A 47 11.45 25.57 17.76
C PHE A 47 10.64 24.91 16.64
N TYR A 48 10.43 23.61 16.76
CA TYR A 48 9.49 22.87 15.92
C TYR A 48 8.15 22.68 16.64
N ASP A 49 7.08 22.36 15.89
CA ASP A 49 5.74 22.09 16.44
C ASP A 49 5.75 21.00 17.54
N TYR A 50 6.64 20.01 17.42
CA TYR A 50 6.79 18.97 18.45
C TYR A 50 7.44 19.47 19.75
N ASP A 51 8.36 20.45 19.68
CA ASP A 51 9.03 21.05 20.85
C ASP A 51 8.00 21.79 21.71
N VAL A 52 7.11 22.56 21.07
CA VAL A 52 6.07 23.34 21.76
C VAL A 52 5.11 22.43 22.51
N ARG A 53 4.68 21.30 21.92
CA ARG A 53 3.78 20.36 22.58
C ARG A 53 4.40 19.61 23.75
N ALA A 54 5.69 19.29 23.65
CA ALA A 54 6.40 18.65 24.76
C ALA A 54 6.44 19.62 25.95
N VAL A 55 6.86 20.86 25.70
CA VAL A 55 6.96 21.90 26.73
C VAL A 55 5.61 22.24 27.35
N LEU A 56 4.54 22.36 26.55
CA LEU A 56 3.20 22.68 27.09
C LEU A 56 2.63 21.56 27.96
N ARG A 57 2.88 20.29 27.61
CA ARG A 57 2.49 19.16 28.46
C ARG A 57 3.20 19.17 29.81
N GLU A 58 4.43 19.66 29.87
CA GLU A 58 5.24 19.70 31.09
C GLU A 58 4.94 20.92 31.98
N LEU A 59 4.62 22.08 31.37
CA LEU A 59 4.53 23.34 32.10
C LEU A 59 3.18 23.64 32.75
N ALA A 60 2.07 23.19 32.18
CA ALA A 60 0.75 23.67 32.59
C ALA A 60 -0.34 22.63 32.28
N PRO A 61 -0.60 21.67 33.18
CA PRO A 61 -1.77 20.82 33.06
C PRO A 61 -3.08 21.63 33.16
N GLU A 62 -3.06 22.80 33.80
CA GLU A 62 -4.17 23.76 33.84
C GLU A 62 -3.73 25.15 33.34
N PRO A 63 -4.50 25.82 32.47
CA PRO A 63 -4.09 27.06 31.84
C PRO A 63 -4.25 28.27 32.77
N SER A 64 -3.23 29.13 32.83
CA SER A 64 -3.40 30.49 33.34
C SER A 64 -4.22 31.33 32.35
N PRO A 65 -5.23 32.11 32.78
CA PRO A 65 -5.95 33.05 31.92
C PRO A 65 -5.04 34.02 31.15
N ARG A 66 -3.86 34.32 31.72
CA ARG A 66 -2.84 35.15 31.06
C ARG A 66 -2.24 34.48 29.83
N LEU A 67 -1.98 33.17 29.92
CA LEU A 67 -1.39 32.40 28.82
C LEU A 67 -2.38 32.27 27.65
N VAL A 68 -3.68 32.10 27.94
CA VAL A 68 -4.73 32.11 26.92
C VAL A 68 -4.85 33.49 26.24
N ASN A 69 -4.77 34.57 27.01
CA ASN A 69 -4.79 35.93 26.44
C ASN A 69 -3.54 36.23 25.60
N ALA A 70 -2.36 35.81 26.05
CA ALA A 70 -1.13 35.91 25.28
C ALA A 70 -1.23 35.12 23.97
N ALA A 71 -1.79 33.91 24.01
CA ALA A 71 -1.99 33.10 22.82
C ALA A 71 -2.89 33.79 21.78
N ARG A 72 -3.99 34.42 22.22
CA ARG A 72 -4.88 35.22 21.36
C ARG A 72 -4.17 36.41 20.73
N GLN A 73 -3.32 37.11 21.49
CA GLN A 73 -2.51 38.21 20.96
C GLN A 73 -1.49 37.73 19.92
N LEU A 74 -0.88 36.57 20.14
CA LEU A 74 0.05 35.96 19.17
C LEU A 74 -0.65 35.57 17.86
N LEU A 75 -1.93 35.19 17.90
CA LEU A 75 -2.72 34.88 16.70
C LEU A 75 -3.00 36.10 15.82
N THR A 76 -2.94 37.32 16.36
CA THR A 76 -3.11 38.56 15.57
C THR A 76 -1.80 39.04 14.94
N SER A 77 -0.71 38.30 15.11
CA SER A 77 0.61 38.65 14.60
C SER A 77 0.77 38.37 13.11
N GLU A 78 1.53 39.23 12.40
CA GLU A 78 1.97 38.96 11.03
C GLU A 78 3.10 37.91 10.95
N ASN A 79 3.74 37.57 12.09
CA ASN A 79 4.80 36.57 12.13
C ASN A 79 4.23 35.17 12.26
N ARG A 80 4.53 34.31 11.28
CA ARG A 80 4.06 32.92 11.22
C ARG A 80 4.41 32.10 12.46
N ARG A 81 5.57 32.32 13.07
CA ARG A 81 6.01 31.59 14.28
C ARG A 81 5.19 31.97 15.49
N ALA A 82 4.96 33.28 15.70
CA ALA A 82 4.09 33.77 16.76
C ALA A 82 2.69 33.16 16.63
N VAL A 83 2.13 33.15 15.41
CA VAL A 83 0.83 32.52 15.13
C VAL A 83 0.83 31.03 15.49
N LEU A 84 1.85 30.27 15.09
CA LEU A 84 1.95 28.83 15.41
C LEU A 84 2.04 28.56 16.93
N ILE A 85 2.80 29.37 17.67
CA ILE A 85 2.84 29.28 19.14
C ILE A 85 1.46 29.58 19.72
N GLY A 86 0.81 30.64 19.26
CA GLY A 86 -0.54 31.01 19.69
C GLY A 86 -1.54 29.86 19.48
N LEU A 87 -1.49 29.18 18.33
CA LEU A 87 -2.35 28.04 18.05
C LEU A 87 -2.04 26.83 18.94
N ALA A 88 -0.76 26.55 19.17
CA ALA A 88 -0.34 25.46 20.05
C ALA A 88 -0.77 25.70 21.50
N LEU A 89 -0.63 26.94 22.00
CA LEU A 89 -1.08 27.35 23.34
C LEU A 89 -2.60 27.26 23.50
N LEU A 90 -3.36 27.50 22.44
CA LEU A 90 -4.83 27.39 22.45
C LEU A 90 -5.33 25.96 22.26
N THR A 91 -4.50 25.01 21.82
CA THR A 91 -4.93 23.63 21.63
C THR A 91 -5.29 23.00 22.97
N GLY A 92 -6.54 22.55 23.12
CA GLY A 92 -7.09 22.05 24.39
C GLY A 92 -7.54 23.11 25.39
N GLN A 93 -7.30 24.40 25.10
CA GLN A 93 -7.62 25.53 25.99
C GLN A 93 -8.55 26.57 25.33
N ALA A 94 -8.76 26.46 24.03
CA ALA A 94 -9.66 27.33 23.28
C ALA A 94 -11.10 27.17 23.75
N ARG A 95 -11.86 28.28 23.67
CA ARG A 95 -13.28 28.34 23.98
C ARG A 95 -14.07 28.66 22.72
N GLU A 96 -15.39 28.55 22.78
CA GLU A 96 -16.27 28.92 21.65
C GLU A 96 -16.01 30.34 21.13
N SER A 97 -15.64 31.28 22.01
CA SER A 97 -15.28 32.66 21.64
C SER A 97 -14.06 32.74 20.71
N ASP A 98 -13.23 31.70 20.64
CA ASP A 98 -12.01 31.65 19.85
C ASP A 98 -12.24 31.10 18.42
N ILE A 99 -13.42 30.51 18.14
CA ILE A 99 -13.75 29.91 16.84
C ILE A 99 -13.54 30.89 15.67
N PRO A 100 -14.03 32.15 15.70
CA PRO A 100 -13.84 33.08 14.59
C PRO A 100 -12.36 33.37 14.28
N LEU A 101 -11.53 33.45 15.33
CA LEU A 101 -10.11 33.72 15.21
C LEU A 101 -9.37 32.51 14.64
N LEU A 102 -9.63 31.30 15.17
CA LEU A 102 -9.07 30.04 14.66
C LEU A 102 -9.46 29.79 13.20
N ARG A 103 -10.71 30.09 12.84
CA ARG A 103 -11.19 30.00 11.45
C ARG A 103 -10.51 30.98 10.51
N THR A 104 -10.21 32.18 10.98
CA THR A 104 -9.51 33.21 10.19
C THR A 104 -8.05 32.77 9.94
N VAL A 105 -7.33 32.43 11.00
CA VAL A 105 -5.93 32.00 10.92
C VAL A 105 -5.77 30.69 10.14
N GLY A 106 -6.69 29.75 10.32
CA GLY A 106 -6.66 28.44 9.68
C GLY A 106 -6.83 28.44 8.15
N GLN A 107 -7.16 29.58 7.53
CA GLN A 107 -7.18 29.72 6.07
C GLN A 107 -5.78 29.70 5.45
N HIS A 108 -4.74 29.92 6.26
CA HIS A 108 -3.36 29.87 5.78
C HIS A 108 -2.80 28.45 5.90
N GLU A 109 -2.23 27.94 4.80
CA GLU A 109 -1.72 26.56 4.71
C GLU A 109 -0.73 26.19 5.83
N PHE A 110 0.14 27.13 6.24
CA PHE A 110 1.11 26.90 7.32
C PHE A 110 0.47 26.72 8.71
N ALA A 111 -0.73 27.27 8.92
CA ALA A 111 -1.41 27.35 10.21
C ALA A 111 -2.60 26.39 10.32
N ALA A 112 -3.14 25.96 9.18
CA ALA A 112 -4.34 25.12 9.10
C ALA A 112 -4.29 23.86 9.97
N PRO A 113 -3.19 23.06 10.02
CA PRO A 113 -3.19 21.83 10.83
C PRO A 113 -3.39 22.12 12.32
N GLN A 114 -2.81 23.21 12.81
CA GLN A 114 -2.84 23.56 14.24
C GLN A 114 -4.15 24.25 14.60
N ALA A 115 -4.70 25.07 13.70
CA ALA A 115 -6.02 25.67 13.86
C ALA A 115 -7.13 24.62 13.90
N VAL A 116 -7.06 23.60 13.03
CA VAL A 116 -7.98 22.46 13.04
C VAL A 116 -7.92 21.71 14.36
N ARG A 117 -6.71 21.40 14.87
CA ARG A 117 -6.54 20.72 16.18
C ARG A 117 -7.17 21.51 17.32
N ALA A 118 -6.96 22.83 17.34
CA ALA A 118 -7.56 23.69 18.34
C ALA A 118 -9.09 23.72 18.23
N LEU A 119 -9.66 23.78 17.02
CA LEU A 119 -11.11 23.71 16.79
C LEU A 119 -11.70 22.36 17.22
N LEU A 120 -11.05 21.24 16.89
CA LEU A 120 -11.52 19.91 17.26
C LEU A 120 -11.53 19.66 18.77
N ALA A 121 -10.77 20.45 19.54
CA ALA A 121 -10.81 20.43 21.00
C ALA A 121 -11.99 21.22 21.59
N ILE A 122 -12.68 22.06 20.79
CA ILE A 122 -13.86 22.83 21.23
C ILE A 122 -15.12 22.02 20.90
N PRO A 123 -15.94 21.64 21.89
CA PRO A 123 -17.23 21.01 21.63
C PRO A 123 -18.10 21.89 20.72
N GLY A 124 -18.60 21.33 19.62
CA GLY A 124 -19.49 22.04 18.69
C GLY A 124 -18.80 22.73 17.50
N ALA A 125 -17.47 22.80 17.47
CA ALA A 125 -16.72 23.47 16.39
C ALA A 125 -16.36 22.56 15.19
N GLN A 126 -16.97 21.37 15.10
CA GLN A 126 -16.68 20.38 14.05
C GLN A 126 -16.94 20.94 12.64
N THR A 127 -18.02 21.73 12.48
CA THR A 127 -18.38 22.35 11.20
C THR A 127 -17.35 23.40 10.76
N ASP A 128 -16.73 24.13 11.70
CA ASP A 128 -15.67 25.09 11.39
C ASP A 128 -14.36 24.39 11.00
N ALA A 129 -14.03 23.26 11.63
CA ALA A 129 -12.89 22.42 11.21
C ALA A 129 -13.09 21.87 9.79
N ILE A 130 -14.32 21.39 9.47
CA ILE A 130 -14.72 20.99 8.11
C ILE A 130 -14.56 22.15 7.13
N TRP A 131 -15.01 23.35 7.51
CA TRP A 131 -14.95 24.53 6.66
C TRP A 131 -13.51 24.93 6.27
N ILE A 132 -12.55 24.79 7.21
CA ILE A 132 -11.12 24.99 6.93
C ILE A 132 -10.62 23.90 5.98
N ALA A 133 -10.95 22.63 6.26
CA ALA A 133 -10.49 21.49 5.48
C ALA A 133 -10.96 21.52 4.02
N ASP A 134 -12.16 22.03 3.77
CA ASP A 134 -12.66 22.22 2.41
C ASP A 134 -11.81 23.23 1.62
N ARG A 135 -11.21 24.22 2.28
CA ARG A 135 -10.40 25.30 1.67
C ARG A 135 -8.90 25.02 1.66
N VAL A 136 -8.41 24.22 2.61
CA VAL A 136 -7.00 23.84 2.72
C VAL A 136 -6.89 22.31 2.62
N PRO A 137 -6.71 21.75 1.41
CA PRO A 137 -6.76 20.31 1.19
C PRO A 137 -5.78 19.49 2.04
N GLY A 138 -4.63 20.09 2.41
CA GLY A 138 -3.59 19.43 3.20
C GLY A 138 -4.01 18.95 4.58
N VAL A 139 -5.13 19.44 5.14
CA VAL A 139 -5.63 19.02 6.47
C VAL A 139 -6.87 18.12 6.41
N ARG A 140 -7.38 17.80 5.22
CA ARG A 140 -8.61 16.98 5.05
C ARG A 140 -8.51 15.61 5.71
N GLY A 141 -7.37 14.93 5.52
CA GLY A 141 -7.08 13.63 6.10
C GLY A 141 -7.18 13.61 7.62
N GLU A 142 -6.57 14.62 8.25
CA GLU A 142 -6.54 14.79 9.70
C GLU A 142 -7.93 15.08 10.27
N VAL A 143 -8.66 16.03 9.67
CA VAL A 143 -10.02 16.40 10.12
C VAL A 143 -10.96 15.22 9.94
N GLY A 144 -10.86 14.53 8.81
CA GLY A 144 -11.65 13.33 8.54
C GLY A 144 -11.36 12.23 9.56
N GLY A 145 -10.09 11.98 9.89
CA GLY A 145 -9.71 11.01 10.92
C GLY A 145 -10.24 11.36 12.31
N ALA A 146 -10.18 12.64 12.71
CA ALA A 146 -10.64 13.06 14.04
C ALA A 146 -12.17 13.06 14.20
N LEU A 147 -12.92 13.35 13.14
CA LEU A 147 -14.39 13.40 13.14
C LEU A 147 -15.05 12.04 12.83
N SER A 148 -14.25 10.99 12.84
CA SER A 148 -14.66 9.62 12.56
C SER A 148 -15.54 9.06 13.65
N GLY A 149 -16.75 8.62 13.30
CA GLY A 149 -17.72 8.11 14.29
C GLY A 149 -18.47 9.20 15.03
N HIS A 150 -18.44 10.46 14.56
CA HIS A 150 -19.24 11.54 15.12
C HIS A 150 -20.75 11.20 15.05
N PRO A 151 -21.56 11.52 16.08
CA PRO A 151 -22.99 11.16 16.14
C PRO A 151 -23.85 11.91 15.10
N ASP A 152 -23.41 13.08 14.64
CA ASP A 152 -24.06 13.81 13.54
C ASP A 152 -23.81 13.10 12.18
N PRO A 153 -24.87 12.68 11.46
CA PRO A 153 -24.74 11.95 10.19
C PRO A 153 -24.02 12.72 9.09
N ASP A 154 -24.17 14.04 9.01
CA ASP A 154 -23.60 14.85 7.94
C ASP A 154 -22.11 15.11 8.19
N VAL A 155 -21.73 15.35 9.45
CA VAL A 155 -20.32 15.41 9.89
C VAL A 155 -19.63 14.07 9.64
N CYS A 156 -20.25 12.98 10.07
CA CYS A 156 -19.72 11.63 9.87
C CYS A 156 -19.55 11.30 8.38
N ARG A 157 -20.53 11.67 7.54
CA ARG A 157 -20.47 11.48 6.09
C ARG A 157 -19.32 12.26 5.46
N TRP A 158 -19.13 13.53 5.83
CA TRP A 158 -18.00 14.34 5.36
C TRP A 158 -16.66 13.75 5.83
N ALA A 159 -16.57 13.36 7.10
CA ALA A 159 -15.36 12.79 7.70
C ALA A 159 -14.92 11.53 6.95
N CYS A 160 -15.85 10.61 6.71
CA CYS A 160 -15.62 9.41 5.91
C CYS A 160 -15.15 9.71 4.47
N ARG A 161 -15.46 10.89 3.88
CA ARG A 161 -15.06 11.23 2.49
C ARG A 161 -13.60 11.67 2.44
N ASN A 162 -13.11 12.22 3.54
CA ASN A 162 -11.90 13.03 3.56
C ASN A 162 -10.82 12.48 4.48
N SER A 163 -11.13 11.50 5.32
CA SER A 163 -10.19 10.78 6.18
C SER A 163 -9.16 9.97 5.38
N SER A 164 -7.91 9.92 5.85
CA SER A 164 -6.89 9.02 5.30
C SER A 164 -7.18 7.55 5.68
N GLY A 165 -6.63 6.61 4.87
CA GLY A 165 -6.55 5.14 5.04
C GLY A 165 -7.60 4.45 5.92
N TYR A 166 -7.49 4.63 7.23
CA TYR A 166 -8.27 3.94 8.26
C TYR A 166 -9.81 4.08 8.15
N MET A 167 -10.33 5.19 7.62
CA MET A 167 -11.79 5.43 7.56
C MET A 167 -12.41 5.23 6.18
N ARG A 168 -11.59 4.98 5.15
CA ARG A 168 -12.01 4.16 4.00
C ARG A 168 -12.52 2.81 4.52
N HIS A 169 -11.83 2.21 5.49
CA HIS A 169 -12.25 0.94 6.12
C HIS A 169 -13.53 1.06 6.95
N VAL A 170 -13.83 2.22 7.55
CA VAL A 170 -15.09 2.45 8.29
C VAL A 170 -16.28 2.75 7.37
N ARG A 171 -16.10 3.49 6.27
CA ARG A 171 -17.14 3.61 5.22
C ARG A 171 -17.43 2.26 4.58
N GLU A 172 -16.38 1.47 4.36
CA GLU A 172 -16.52 0.06 4.04
C GLU A 172 -17.31 -0.68 5.13
N ARG A 173 -17.04 -0.47 6.42
CA ARG A 173 -17.77 -1.11 7.54
C ARG A 173 -19.26 -0.75 7.60
N ALA A 174 -19.62 0.53 7.47
CA ALA A 174 -21.01 0.99 7.49
C ALA A 174 -21.82 0.45 6.30
N GLY A 175 -21.24 0.46 5.09
CA GLY A 175 -21.88 -0.20 3.95
C GLY A 175 -21.84 -1.73 4.01
N LYS A 176 -20.90 -2.35 4.75
CA LYS A 176 -20.78 -3.80 4.94
C LYS A 176 -21.95 -4.33 5.80
N HIS A 177 -22.46 -3.55 6.77
CA HIS A 177 -23.62 -3.96 7.58
C HIS A 177 -24.97 -3.87 6.84
N ASP A 178 -25.28 -2.77 6.15
CA ASP A 178 -26.59 -2.61 5.48
C ASP A 178 -26.82 -3.60 4.32
N LEU A 179 -25.77 -3.91 3.56
CA LEU A 179 -25.82 -4.89 2.47
C LEU A 179 -25.99 -6.32 3.04
N ARG A 180 -25.29 -6.64 4.13
CA ARG A 180 -25.36 -7.94 4.83
C ARG A 180 -26.74 -8.23 5.39
N VAL A 181 -27.39 -7.22 5.99
CA VAL A 181 -28.79 -7.28 6.43
C VAL A 181 -29.72 -7.55 5.24
N GLN A 182 -29.53 -6.88 4.10
CA GLN A 182 -30.35 -7.13 2.90
C GLN A 182 -30.24 -8.57 2.38
N LEU A 183 -29.04 -9.16 2.40
CA LEU A 183 -28.83 -10.53 1.94
C LEU A 183 -29.40 -11.55 2.92
N LEU A 184 -29.32 -11.31 4.23
CA LEU A 184 -29.81 -12.24 5.24
C LEU A 184 -31.33 -12.15 5.43
N ASP A 185 -31.91 -10.96 5.28
CA ASP A 185 -33.31 -10.71 5.65
C ASP A 185 -34.29 -10.71 4.46
N ARG A 186 -33.84 -10.45 3.21
CA ARG A 186 -34.78 -10.41 2.07
C ARG A 186 -35.01 -11.81 1.49
N ALA A 187 -36.27 -12.16 1.26
CA ALA A 187 -36.64 -13.38 0.53
C ALA A 187 -36.21 -13.33 -0.95
N HIS A 188 -36.07 -12.13 -1.53
CA HIS A 188 -35.67 -11.90 -2.91
C HIS A 188 -34.59 -10.81 -3.01
N VAL A 189 -33.55 -11.09 -3.78
CA VAL A 189 -32.45 -10.15 -4.10
C VAL A 189 -32.48 -9.94 -5.61
N ASP A 190 -32.61 -8.70 -6.07
CA ASP A 190 -32.54 -8.37 -7.50
C ASP A 190 -31.10 -8.56 -8.05
N ASP A 191 -31.00 -8.54 -9.38
CA ASP A 191 -29.75 -8.79 -10.09
C ASP A 191 -28.67 -7.73 -9.81
N GLU A 192 -29.04 -6.45 -9.80
CA GLU A 192 -28.11 -5.35 -9.53
C GLU A 192 -27.53 -5.42 -8.11
N SER A 193 -28.39 -5.73 -7.13
CA SER A 193 -27.99 -5.93 -5.73
C SER A 193 -27.08 -7.15 -5.58
N TRP A 194 -27.34 -8.24 -6.32
CA TRP A 194 -26.48 -9.42 -6.33
C TRP A 194 -25.10 -9.11 -6.93
N ASP A 195 -25.04 -8.37 -8.04
CA ASP A 195 -23.79 -7.96 -8.69
C ASP A 195 -22.96 -7.05 -7.78
N ARG A 196 -23.58 -6.00 -7.23
CA ARG A 196 -22.93 -5.05 -6.31
C ARG A 196 -22.42 -5.74 -5.05
N MET A 197 -23.18 -6.69 -4.53
CA MET A 197 -22.79 -7.50 -3.37
C MET A 197 -21.60 -8.37 -3.68
N GLY A 198 -21.63 -9.09 -4.80
CA GLY A 198 -20.57 -10.01 -5.18
C GLY A 198 -19.24 -9.28 -5.33
N LYS A 199 -19.24 -8.12 -6.01
CA LYS A 199 -18.05 -7.27 -6.11
C LYS A 199 -17.50 -6.91 -4.75
N ARG A 200 -18.37 -6.51 -3.81
CA ARG A 200 -17.96 -6.16 -2.45
C ARG A 200 -17.42 -7.34 -1.65
N LEU A 201 -18.05 -8.51 -1.76
CA LEU A 201 -17.58 -9.74 -1.11
C LEU A 201 -16.23 -10.17 -1.67
N TYR A 202 -16.04 -10.08 -2.98
CA TYR A 202 -14.75 -10.31 -3.61
C TYR A 202 -13.70 -9.31 -3.13
N ASP A 203 -14.01 -8.01 -3.13
CA ASP A 203 -13.10 -6.97 -2.64
C ASP A 203 -12.68 -7.23 -1.17
N MET A 204 -13.60 -7.73 -0.33
CA MET A 204 -13.32 -8.15 1.06
C MET A 204 -12.48 -9.42 1.16
N CYS A 205 -12.69 -10.37 0.25
CA CYS A 205 -11.87 -11.58 0.17
C CYS A 205 -10.44 -11.30 -0.28
N HIS A 206 -10.25 -10.23 -1.05
CA HIS A 206 -9.04 -9.95 -1.80
C HIS A 206 -8.14 -8.86 -1.17
N ASN A 207 -8.71 -7.74 -0.75
CA ASN A 207 -7.94 -6.60 -0.20
C ASN A 207 -7.94 -6.64 1.32
N ASP A 208 -6.84 -7.11 1.93
CA ASP A 208 -6.83 -7.16 3.38
C ASP A 208 -5.46 -6.96 4.06
N LEU A 209 -5.07 -5.70 4.24
CA LEU A 209 -4.25 -5.30 5.40
C LEU A 209 -5.13 -4.65 6.50
N SER A 210 -6.46 -4.73 6.42
CA SER A 210 -7.34 -3.81 7.16
C SER A 210 -8.83 -4.17 7.22
N SER A 211 -9.26 -5.06 6.35
CA SER A 211 -10.57 -5.69 6.37
C SER A 211 -10.58 -6.75 7.48
N GLU A 212 -11.76 -6.95 8.07
CA GLU A 212 -11.96 -7.94 9.12
C GLU A 212 -12.72 -9.14 8.55
N PHE A 213 -12.46 -9.49 7.29
CA PHE A 213 -13.17 -10.58 6.65
C PHE A 213 -12.91 -11.88 7.43
N GLY A 214 -13.98 -12.52 7.91
CA GLY A 214 -13.87 -13.71 8.77
C GLY A 214 -13.94 -13.48 10.27
N TYR A 215 -13.76 -12.25 10.76
CA TYR A 215 -13.98 -11.95 12.18
C TYR A 215 -15.45 -12.04 12.58
N TYR A 216 -16.39 -11.87 11.63
CA TYR A 216 -17.82 -11.95 11.90
C TYR A 216 -18.49 -13.10 11.16
N GLN A 217 -19.12 -14.00 11.91
CA GLN A 217 -19.80 -15.20 11.42
C GLN A 217 -20.79 -14.95 10.26
N HIS A 218 -21.50 -13.82 10.23
CA HIS A 218 -22.42 -13.55 9.11
C HIS A 218 -21.77 -13.14 7.77
N ASP A 219 -20.45 -12.90 7.68
CA ASP A 219 -19.77 -12.64 6.39
C ASP A 219 -19.64 -13.94 5.59
N THR A 220 -19.28 -15.03 6.26
CA THR A 220 -19.25 -16.37 5.66
C THR A 220 -20.66 -16.83 5.26
N THR A 221 -21.67 -16.46 6.04
CA THR A 221 -23.08 -16.73 5.72
C THR A 221 -23.55 -15.96 4.49
N ALA A 222 -23.20 -14.68 4.38
CA ALA A 222 -23.52 -13.85 3.22
C ALA A 222 -22.85 -14.39 1.95
N LEU A 223 -21.57 -14.77 2.03
CA LEU A 223 -20.83 -15.39 0.92
C LEU A 223 -21.51 -16.68 0.43
N ARG A 224 -21.81 -17.60 1.36
CA ARG A 224 -22.51 -18.85 1.03
C ARG A 224 -23.84 -18.59 0.33
N ARG A 225 -24.64 -17.65 0.85
CA ARG A 225 -25.94 -17.31 0.25
C ARG A 225 -25.78 -16.68 -1.12
N TRP A 226 -24.79 -15.81 -1.31
CA TRP A 226 -24.49 -15.18 -2.59
C TRP A 226 -24.12 -16.22 -3.66
N VAL A 227 -23.22 -17.17 -3.34
CA VAL A 227 -22.84 -18.27 -4.22
C VAL A 227 -24.04 -19.18 -4.54
N ALA A 228 -24.84 -19.56 -3.54
CA ALA A 228 -26.01 -20.41 -3.76
C ALA A 228 -27.02 -19.78 -4.74
N LEU A 229 -27.21 -18.46 -4.67
CA LEU A 229 -28.09 -17.70 -5.57
C LEU A 229 -27.53 -17.55 -7.00
N ALA A 230 -26.26 -17.82 -7.25
CA ALA A 230 -25.66 -17.66 -8.58
C ALA A 230 -26.35 -18.53 -9.64
N SER A 231 -26.76 -19.75 -9.28
CA SER A 231 -27.41 -20.72 -10.18
C SER A 231 -28.77 -20.28 -10.74
N THR A 232 -29.40 -19.29 -10.10
CA THR A 232 -30.69 -18.71 -10.50
C THR A 232 -30.52 -17.42 -11.31
N ARG A 233 -29.28 -16.96 -11.55
CA ARG A 233 -28.99 -15.72 -12.29
C ARG A 233 -28.73 -16.02 -13.76
N PRO A 234 -29.07 -15.08 -14.66
CA PRO A 234 -28.65 -15.17 -16.04
C PRO A 234 -27.12 -15.01 -16.14
N ALA A 235 -26.52 -15.76 -17.06
CA ALA A 235 -25.10 -15.73 -17.34
C ALA A 235 -24.71 -14.41 -17.99
N THR A 236 -23.65 -13.78 -17.49
CA THR A 236 -22.96 -12.66 -18.13
C THR A 236 -21.46 -12.80 -17.89
N VAL A 237 -20.63 -12.19 -18.73
CA VAL A 237 -19.16 -12.23 -18.53
C VAL A 237 -18.75 -11.60 -17.21
N ASP A 238 -19.32 -10.47 -16.82
CA ASP A 238 -19.02 -9.80 -15.55
C ASP A 238 -19.25 -10.71 -14.34
N ARG A 239 -20.36 -11.46 -14.34
CA ARG A 239 -20.69 -12.40 -13.26
C ARG A 239 -19.78 -13.61 -13.24
N ALA A 240 -19.44 -14.12 -14.43
CA ALA A 240 -18.54 -15.25 -14.56
C ALA A 240 -17.12 -14.88 -14.11
N VAL A 241 -16.64 -13.68 -14.47
CA VAL A 241 -15.38 -13.11 -14.00
C VAL A 241 -15.38 -13.01 -12.48
N LEU A 242 -16.42 -12.42 -11.90
CA LEU A 242 -16.52 -12.24 -10.46
C LEU A 242 -16.51 -13.58 -9.68
N LEU A 243 -17.24 -14.58 -10.18
CA LEU A 243 -17.25 -15.94 -9.61
C LEU A 243 -15.89 -16.63 -9.75
N CYS A 244 -15.25 -16.51 -10.91
CA CYS A 244 -13.95 -17.11 -11.18
C CYS A 244 -12.86 -16.47 -10.30
N SER A 245 -12.84 -15.14 -10.17
CA SER A 245 -11.92 -14.43 -9.28
C SER A 245 -12.14 -14.80 -7.81
N LEU A 246 -13.40 -14.92 -7.35
CA LEU A 246 -13.67 -15.42 -6.00
C LEU A 246 -13.20 -16.87 -5.83
N ALA A 247 -13.38 -17.73 -6.83
CA ALA A 247 -12.91 -19.09 -6.75
C ALA A 247 -11.38 -19.17 -6.67
N GLU A 248 -10.65 -18.31 -7.37
CA GLU A 248 -9.19 -18.19 -7.21
C GLU A 248 -8.80 -17.79 -5.77
N GLU A 249 -9.51 -16.82 -5.16
CA GLU A 249 -9.32 -16.47 -3.74
C GLU A 249 -9.63 -17.64 -2.79
N LEU A 250 -10.65 -18.43 -3.10
CA LEU A 250 -10.97 -19.64 -2.36
C LEU A 250 -9.97 -20.77 -2.61
N VAL A 251 -9.26 -20.80 -3.74
CA VAL A 251 -8.23 -21.83 -4.03
C VAL A 251 -6.91 -21.48 -3.38
N SER A 252 -6.46 -20.24 -3.43
CA SER A 252 -5.07 -19.91 -3.05
C SER A 252 -4.92 -18.57 -2.33
N GLY A 253 -5.99 -17.80 -2.19
CA GLY A 253 -5.96 -16.46 -1.59
C GLY A 253 -6.45 -16.40 -0.16
N HIS A 254 -6.75 -15.19 0.31
CA HIS A 254 -7.10 -14.95 1.72
C HIS A 254 -8.46 -15.56 2.11
N ALA A 255 -9.43 -15.59 1.20
CA ALA A 255 -10.71 -16.25 1.43
C ALA A 255 -10.55 -17.73 1.83
N ALA A 256 -9.55 -18.44 1.30
CA ALA A 256 -9.29 -19.84 1.65
C ALA A 256 -9.02 -20.05 3.15
N VAL A 257 -8.41 -19.06 3.81
CA VAL A 257 -8.11 -19.08 5.25
C VAL A 257 -9.39 -18.78 6.05
N VAL A 258 -10.15 -17.77 5.61
CA VAL A 258 -11.33 -17.27 6.30
C VAL A 258 -12.51 -18.25 6.27
N VAL A 259 -12.76 -18.90 5.13
CA VAL A 259 -13.89 -19.83 4.97
C VAL A 259 -13.44 -21.29 4.88
N ARG A 260 -12.39 -21.66 5.62
CA ARG A 260 -11.74 -22.98 5.58
C ARG A 260 -12.72 -24.16 5.50
N ASP A 261 -13.73 -24.18 6.38
CA ASP A 261 -14.70 -25.28 6.48
C ASP A 261 -15.74 -25.29 5.34
N LEU A 262 -15.94 -24.16 4.66
CA LEU A 262 -16.91 -24.02 3.56
C LEU A 262 -16.26 -24.06 2.19
N ARG A 263 -14.93 -23.93 2.14
CA ARG A 263 -14.12 -23.72 0.93
C ARG A 263 -14.43 -24.71 -0.18
N ASP A 264 -14.32 -26.01 0.09
CA ASP A 264 -14.51 -27.06 -0.92
C ASP A 264 -15.97 -27.08 -1.45
N GLY A 265 -16.95 -26.82 -0.58
CA GLY A 265 -18.36 -26.73 -0.95
C GLY A 265 -18.66 -25.53 -1.86
N LEU A 266 -18.16 -24.35 -1.50
CA LEU A 266 -18.31 -23.13 -2.28
C LEU A 266 -17.63 -23.26 -3.65
N LEU A 267 -16.41 -23.80 -3.71
CA LEU A 267 -15.72 -24.08 -4.97
C LEU A 267 -16.52 -25.05 -5.85
N GLY A 268 -17.10 -26.10 -5.25
CA GLY A 268 -17.97 -27.03 -5.96
C GLY A 268 -19.24 -26.38 -6.53
N GLU A 269 -19.83 -25.41 -5.84
CA GLU A 269 -20.97 -24.63 -6.33
C GLU A 269 -20.59 -23.69 -7.47
N ILE A 270 -19.53 -22.89 -7.28
CA ILE A 270 -19.06 -21.94 -8.28
C ILE A 270 -18.72 -22.66 -9.60
N ARG A 271 -17.97 -23.77 -9.54
CA ARG A 271 -17.59 -24.54 -10.72
C ARG A 271 -18.78 -25.11 -11.47
N ARG A 272 -19.83 -25.54 -10.76
CA ARG A 272 -21.08 -26.01 -11.38
C ARG A 272 -21.78 -24.87 -12.13
N VAL A 273 -21.80 -23.67 -11.55
CA VAL A 273 -22.37 -22.47 -12.20
C VAL A 273 -21.57 -22.09 -13.44
N LEU A 274 -20.24 -21.96 -13.32
CA LEU A 274 -19.36 -21.63 -14.45
C LEU A 274 -19.44 -22.67 -15.57
N SER A 275 -19.51 -23.97 -15.23
CA SER A 275 -19.68 -25.03 -16.24
C SER A 275 -21.01 -24.89 -16.99
N ARG A 276 -22.10 -24.51 -16.31
CA ARG A 276 -23.40 -24.25 -16.95
C ARG A 276 -23.37 -23.00 -17.84
N TRP A 277 -22.53 -22.03 -17.51
CA TRP A 277 -22.38 -20.79 -18.28
C TRP A 277 -21.35 -20.88 -19.40
N SER A 278 -20.63 -22.00 -19.53
CA SER A 278 -19.55 -22.21 -20.51
C SER A 278 -19.94 -21.86 -21.94
N SER A 279 -21.11 -22.30 -22.43
CA SER A 279 -21.54 -22.02 -23.81
C SER A 279 -21.69 -20.52 -24.08
N VAL A 280 -22.23 -19.75 -23.12
CA VAL A 280 -22.37 -18.29 -23.24
C VAL A 280 -21.00 -17.61 -23.25
N LEU A 281 -20.04 -18.15 -22.50
CA LEU A 281 -18.66 -17.64 -22.47
C LEU A 281 -17.90 -17.99 -23.74
N GLU A 282 -18.10 -19.19 -24.29
CA GLU A 282 -17.50 -19.63 -25.56
C GLU A 282 -17.95 -18.73 -26.71
N ASP A 283 -19.24 -18.40 -26.77
CA ASP A 283 -19.80 -17.48 -27.76
C ASP A 283 -19.18 -16.06 -27.67
N GLN A 284 -18.73 -15.63 -26.49
CA GLN A 284 -18.20 -14.29 -26.25
C GLN A 284 -16.66 -14.23 -26.22
N ALA A 285 -15.97 -15.37 -26.16
CA ALA A 285 -14.52 -15.44 -25.96
C ALA A 285 -13.69 -14.84 -27.10
N ALA A 286 -14.24 -14.76 -28.31
CA ALA A 286 -13.57 -14.14 -29.45
C ALA A 286 -13.48 -12.61 -29.33
N ASP A 287 -14.49 -11.99 -28.69
CA ASP A 287 -14.64 -10.52 -28.61
C ASP A 287 -14.32 -9.96 -27.21
N ASP A 288 -14.44 -10.78 -26.17
CA ASP A 288 -14.15 -10.42 -24.77
C ASP A 288 -13.09 -11.34 -24.17
N GLY A 289 -11.86 -10.82 -24.05
CA GLY A 289 -10.73 -11.54 -23.44
C GLY A 289 -10.98 -11.98 -21.99
N ARG A 290 -11.94 -11.38 -21.27
CA ARG A 290 -12.33 -11.82 -19.93
C ARG A 290 -13.10 -13.13 -19.98
N ALA A 291 -13.95 -13.35 -20.99
CA ALA A 291 -14.65 -14.61 -21.19
C ALA A 291 -13.65 -15.75 -21.48
N ALA A 292 -12.69 -15.49 -22.37
CA ALA A 292 -11.59 -16.42 -22.65
C ALA A 292 -10.75 -16.73 -21.39
N TRP A 293 -10.48 -15.72 -20.56
CA TRP A 293 -9.82 -15.90 -19.27
C TRP A 293 -10.61 -16.83 -18.36
N VAL A 294 -11.92 -16.61 -18.15
CA VAL A 294 -12.74 -17.49 -17.31
C VAL A 294 -12.72 -18.94 -17.79
N LEU A 295 -12.84 -19.18 -19.11
CA LEU A 295 -12.82 -20.53 -19.68
C LEU A 295 -11.49 -21.24 -19.45
N ARG A 296 -10.36 -20.51 -19.49
CA ARG A 296 -9.03 -21.05 -19.24
C ARG A 296 -8.80 -21.38 -17.77
N GLU A 297 -9.21 -20.50 -16.86
CA GLU A 297 -8.97 -20.69 -15.41
C GLU A 297 -9.93 -21.72 -14.78
N SER A 298 -11.18 -21.78 -15.24
CA SER A 298 -12.25 -22.59 -14.62
C SER A 298 -11.91 -24.07 -14.36
N PRO A 299 -11.22 -24.79 -15.27
CA PRO A 299 -10.81 -26.18 -15.04
C PRO A 299 -9.83 -26.35 -13.86
N GLY A 300 -8.98 -25.34 -13.63
CA GLY A 300 -7.90 -25.31 -12.64
C GLY A 300 -8.33 -24.90 -11.22
N LEU A 301 -9.59 -24.46 -11.05
CA LEU A 301 -10.20 -24.02 -9.79
C LEU A 301 -10.41 -25.17 -8.78
N ARG A 302 -9.32 -25.79 -8.33
CA ARG A 302 -9.34 -26.86 -7.33
C ARG A 302 -8.24 -26.65 -6.34
N VAL A 303 -8.56 -26.86 -5.07
CA VAL A 303 -7.55 -26.94 -4.01
C VAL A 303 -6.59 -28.08 -4.37
N PRO A 304 -5.27 -27.82 -4.48
CA PRO A 304 -4.28 -28.87 -4.65
C PRO A 304 -4.46 -29.94 -3.57
N SER A 305 -4.36 -31.22 -3.94
CA SER A 305 -4.37 -32.32 -2.97
C SER A 305 -3.01 -32.55 -2.31
N LYS A 306 -1.96 -31.94 -2.87
CA LYS A 306 -0.57 -32.06 -2.45
C LYS A 306 -0.31 -31.26 -1.17
N ARG A 307 0.73 -31.66 -0.41
CA ARG A 307 1.19 -30.92 0.78
C ARG A 307 1.91 -29.62 0.42
N PHE A 308 2.62 -29.59 -0.71
CA PHE A 308 3.24 -28.41 -1.26
C PHE A 308 2.65 -28.13 -2.64
N ALA A 309 2.22 -26.88 -2.87
CA ALA A 309 1.77 -26.42 -4.18
C ALA A 309 2.14 -24.96 -4.39
N VAL A 310 2.45 -24.60 -5.63
CA VAL A 310 2.65 -23.22 -6.06
C VAL A 310 1.58 -22.88 -7.08
N ARG A 311 0.83 -21.80 -6.82
CA ARG A 311 -0.21 -21.32 -7.73
C ARG A 311 0.12 -19.94 -8.24
N ILE A 312 0.20 -19.81 -9.56
CA ILE A 312 0.32 -18.52 -10.21
C ILE A 312 -1.10 -18.00 -10.46
N ALA A 313 -1.57 -17.11 -9.59
CA ALA A 313 -2.89 -16.53 -9.72
C ALA A 313 -2.84 -15.34 -10.67
N THR A 314 -3.54 -15.44 -11.80
CA THR A 314 -3.75 -14.33 -12.72
C THR A 314 -5.09 -13.67 -12.43
N ARG A 315 -5.11 -12.34 -12.33
CA ARG A 315 -6.38 -11.62 -12.22
C ARG A 315 -7.12 -11.63 -13.55
N ALA A 316 -8.43 -11.39 -13.51
CA ALA A 316 -9.19 -11.07 -14.70
C ALA A 316 -8.47 -9.94 -15.48
N PRO A 317 -8.53 -9.93 -16.83
CA PRO A 317 -7.94 -8.88 -17.64
C PRO A 317 -8.69 -7.56 -17.44
N GLU A 318 -8.40 -6.92 -16.32
CA GLU A 318 -8.68 -5.53 -16.02
C GLU A 318 -7.33 -4.80 -15.89
N PRO A 319 -7.29 -3.48 -16.16
CA PRO A 319 -6.03 -2.74 -16.25
C PRO A 319 -5.16 -2.92 -14.98
N THR A 320 -5.78 -2.88 -13.81
CA THR A 320 -5.08 -2.82 -12.51
C THR A 320 -4.75 -4.19 -11.90
N GLY A 321 -4.81 -5.28 -12.67
CA GLY A 321 -4.66 -6.63 -12.15
C GLY A 321 -3.22 -7.17 -12.16
N GLY A 322 -2.60 -7.37 -10.98
CA GLY A 322 -1.32 -8.06 -10.82
C GLY A 322 -1.37 -9.60 -11.00
N VAL A 323 -0.19 -10.22 -11.08
CA VAL A 323 0.02 -11.67 -11.05
C VAL A 323 0.74 -12.02 -9.75
N GLU A 324 0.26 -13.05 -9.06
CA GLU A 324 0.73 -13.44 -7.72
C GLU A 324 1.23 -14.88 -7.75
N ALA A 325 2.37 -15.16 -7.12
CA ALA A 325 2.79 -16.52 -6.81
C ALA A 325 2.39 -16.86 -5.37
N ARG A 326 1.38 -17.71 -5.24
CA ARG A 326 0.79 -18.10 -3.96
C ARG A 326 1.27 -19.50 -3.58
N ILE A 327 1.93 -19.60 -2.43
CA ILE A 327 2.46 -20.87 -1.91
C ILE A 327 1.43 -21.48 -0.96
N LEU A 328 1.09 -22.75 -1.20
CA LEU A 328 0.20 -23.52 -0.35
C LEU A 328 0.97 -24.61 0.37
N LEU A 329 0.86 -24.62 1.71
CA LEU A 329 1.39 -25.65 2.59
C LEU A 329 0.22 -26.36 3.27
N ASP A 330 0.14 -27.68 3.16
CA ASP A 330 -0.96 -28.50 3.67
C ASP A 330 -2.34 -27.96 3.24
N ARG A 331 -2.43 -27.55 1.96
CA ARG A 331 -3.61 -26.94 1.31
C ARG A 331 -3.92 -25.51 1.77
N GLU A 332 -3.14 -24.92 2.68
CA GLU A 332 -3.36 -23.58 3.21
C GLU A 332 -2.40 -22.56 2.56
N PRO A 333 -2.89 -21.41 2.06
CA PRO A 333 -2.02 -20.40 1.49
C PRO A 333 -1.23 -19.66 2.57
N ILE A 334 0.08 -19.91 2.62
CA ILE A 334 0.90 -19.59 3.80
C ILE A 334 1.04 -18.07 4.04
N CYS A 335 1.26 -17.28 2.99
CA CYS A 335 1.35 -15.82 3.12
C CYS A 335 0.02 -15.25 3.65
N ALA A 336 -1.11 -15.64 3.05
CA ALA A 336 -2.41 -15.16 3.48
C ALA A 336 -2.77 -15.58 4.92
N ALA A 337 -2.32 -16.77 5.35
CA ALA A 337 -2.51 -17.26 6.71
C ALA A 337 -1.68 -16.48 7.75
N LEU A 338 -0.45 -16.10 7.41
CA LEU A 338 0.47 -15.38 8.31
C LEU A 338 0.16 -13.89 8.40
N PHE A 339 -0.09 -13.25 7.25
CA PHE A 339 -0.32 -11.80 7.18
C PHE A 339 -1.77 -11.40 7.50
N GLY A 340 -2.70 -12.37 7.53
CA GLY A 340 -4.13 -12.07 7.68
C GLY A 340 -4.71 -11.39 6.43
N GLY A 341 -4.09 -11.59 5.27
CA GLY A 341 -4.45 -11.01 3.99
C GLY A 341 -3.23 -10.47 3.24
N GLY A 342 -3.44 -9.85 2.08
CA GLY A 342 -2.38 -9.20 1.31
C GLY A 342 -1.95 -9.94 0.04
N PHE A 343 -1.20 -9.20 -0.78
CA PHE A 343 -0.66 -9.66 -2.06
C PHE A 343 0.52 -10.61 -1.80
N SER A 344 0.49 -11.81 -2.36
CA SER A 344 1.66 -12.70 -2.34
C SER A 344 2.72 -12.23 -3.34
N GLY A 345 3.99 -12.51 -3.07
CA GLY A 345 5.11 -12.13 -3.92
C GLY A 345 4.92 -12.44 -5.42
N TRP A 346 5.60 -11.66 -6.26
CA TRP A 346 5.51 -11.78 -7.72
C TRP A 346 6.16 -13.10 -8.16
N PRO A 347 5.67 -13.78 -9.22
CA PRO A 347 6.29 -15.02 -9.70
C PRO A 347 7.79 -14.92 -9.96
N GLU A 348 8.26 -13.79 -10.47
CA GLU A 348 9.67 -13.51 -10.75
C GLU A 348 10.55 -13.48 -9.49
N TRP A 349 9.94 -13.22 -8.33
CA TRP A 349 10.64 -13.13 -7.05
C TRP A 349 10.49 -14.40 -6.22
N VAL A 350 9.39 -15.11 -6.37
CA VAL A 350 9.13 -16.31 -5.56
C VAL A 350 9.62 -17.56 -6.28
N VAL A 351 9.31 -17.70 -7.57
CA VAL A 351 9.46 -18.95 -8.31
C VAL A 351 10.70 -18.94 -9.19
N ASP A 352 10.96 -17.84 -9.89
CA ASP A 352 12.02 -17.79 -10.91
C ASP A 352 13.44 -17.91 -10.36
N GLY A 353 14.32 -18.46 -11.20
CA GLY A 353 15.76 -18.51 -10.96
C GLY A 353 16.17 -19.54 -9.92
N GLY A 354 15.37 -20.60 -9.73
CA GLY A 354 15.72 -21.69 -8.82
C GLY A 354 15.68 -21.30 -7.36
N ARG A 355 14.86 -20.30 -7.01
CA ARG A 355 14.74 -19.79 -5.63
C ARG A 355 14.12 -20.84 -4.70
N LEU A 356 13.15 -21.61 -5.20
CA LEU A 356 12.53 -22.70 -4.44
C LEU A 356 13.27 -24.04 -4.59
N LEU A 357 14.32 -24.14 -5.42
CA LEU A 357 15.05 -25.39 -5.59
C LEU A 357 15.77 -25.79 -4.30
N ALA A 358 15.44 -26.98 -3.81
CA ALA A 358 16.02 -27.54 -2.60
C ALA A 358 17.31 -28.31 -2.91
N THR A 359 18.42 -27.81 -2.38
CA THR A 359 19.75 -28.42 -2.39
C THR A 359 20.10 -29.00 -1.03
N ASP A 360 21.16 -29.80 -0.94
CA ASP A 360 21.73 -30.26 0.33
C ASP A 360 22.27 -29.13 1.20
N GLU A 361 22.69 -28.01 0.59
CA GLU A 361 22.99 -26.77 1.30
C GLU A 361 21.71 -26.02 1.70
N PRO A 362 21.54 -25.63 3.00
CA PRO A 362 20.43 -24.81 3.44
C PRO A 362 20.46 -23.42 2.83
N ARG A 363 19.32 -22.94 2.32
CA ARG A 363 19.19 -21.64 1.67
C ARG A 363 18.02 -20.86 2.26
N GLU A 364 18.29 -19.63 2.70
CA GLU A 364 17.23 -18.69 3.09
C GLU A 364 16.58 -18.12 1.82
N VAL A 365 15.26 -18.17 1.76
CA VAL A 365 14.45 -17.75 0.61
C VAL A 365 13.41 -16.75 1.07
N LEU A 366 13.38 -15.59 0.41
CA LEU A 366 12.33 -14.58 0.57
C LEU A 366 11.06 -15.06 -0.16
N LEU A 367 9.99 -15.28 0.59
CA LEU A 367 8.68 -15.66 0.05
C LEU A 367 7.80 -14.46 -0.23
N ASP A 368 7.95 -13.38 0.55
CA ASP A 368 7.14 -12.18 0.41
C ASP A 368 7.86 -10.94 0.94
N ASP A 369 7.62 -9.82 0.26
CA ASP A 369 8.05 -8.46 0.58
C ASP A 369 6.77 -7.63 0.48
N HIS A 370 6.15 -7.36 1.62
CA HIS A 370 4.91 -6.59 1.66
C HIS A 370 4.99 -5.47 2.72
N ASP A 371 4.86 -4.22 2.28
CA ASP A 371 4.83 -3.02 3.13
C ASP A 371 6.05 -2.89 4.07
N GLY A 372 7.24 -3.22 3.55
CA GLY A 372 8.51 -3.21 4.30
C GLY A 372 8.59 -4.34 5.31
N THR A 373 7.85 -5.42 5.06
CA THR A 373 7.83 -6.62 5.89
C THR A 373 8.18 -7.83 5.06
N ASP A 374 9.26 -8.49 5.45
CA ASP A 374 9.82 -9.60 4.69
C ASP A 374 9.53 -10.92 5.41
N LEU A 375 9.08 -11.93 4.65
CA LEU A 375 8.93 -13.29 5.12
C LEU A 375 9.98 -14.19 4.47
N TYR A 376 10.83 -14.79 5.30
CA TYR A 376 11.87 -15.72 4.89
C TYR A 376 11.60 -17.12 5.43
N VAL A 377 12.07 -18.12 4.68
CA VAL A 377 12.13 -19.52 5.11
C VAL A 377 13.46 -20.13 4.68
N THR A 378 14.00 -21.06 5.48
CA THR A 378 15.16 -21.86 5.07
C THR A 378 14.68 -23.16 4.42
N ILE A 379 15.11 -23.39 3.18
CA ILE A 379 14.83 -24.59 2.40
C ILE A 379 16.09 -25.44 2.33
N VAL A 380 15.99 -26.73 2.67
CA VAL A 380 17.08 -27.70 2.57
C VAL A 380 16.56 -29.07 2.14
N ARG A 381 17.35 -29.81 1.38
CA ARG A 381 17.12 -31.23 1.06
C ARG A 381 17.80 -32.11 2.09
N GLU A 382 17.01 -32.92 2.78
CA GLU A 382 17.45 -33.91 3.76
C GLU A 382 17.13 -35.31 3.21
N GLY A 383 17.99 -35.81 2.32
CA GLY A 383 17.81 -37.12 1.68
C GLY A 383 16.60 -37.15 0.74
N ALA A 384 15.59 -37.94 1.10
CA ALA A 384 14.35 -38.08 0.33
C ALA A 384 13.29 -37.01 0.68
N GLU A 385 13.61 -36.10 1.60
CA GLU A 385 12.70 -35.03 2.02
C GLU A 385 13.25 -33.65 1.70
N VAL A 386 12.36 -32.71 1.43
CA VAL A 386 12.65 -31.27 1.45
C VAL A 386 12.04 -30.68 2.72
N VAL A 387 12.85 -29.92 3.45
CA VAL A 387 12.50 -29.35 4.74
C VAL A 387 12.48 -27.83 4.65
N TRP A 388 11.36 -27.26 5.07
CA TRP A 388 11.18 -25.82 5.25
C TRP A 388 11.19 -25.52 6.75
N LYS A 389 12.18 -24.76 7.21
CA LYS A 389 12.42 -24.46 8.63
C LYS A 389 12.98 -23.05 8.82
N ASP A 390 13.24 -22.69 10.08
CA ASP A 390 13.88 -21.43 10.47
C ASP A 390 13.20 -20.21 9.83
N TRP A 391 11.86 -20.19 9.89
CA TRP A 391 11.05 -19.08 9.40
C TRP A 391 11.47 -17.78 10.10
N ARG A 392 11.48 -16.67 9.35
CA ARG A 392 11.82 -15.35 9.87
C ARG A 392 10.89 -14.30 9.28
N TRP A 393 10.40 -13.42 10.14
CA TRP A 393 9.50 -12.34 9.76
C TRP A 393 9.88 -11.04 10.47
N THR A 394 10.08 -9.95 9.70
CA THR A 394 10.74 -8.73 10.21
C THR A 394 9.88 -7.87 11.15
N ARG A 395 8.55 -8.00 11.15
CA ARG A 395 7.66 -7.23 12.06
C ARG A 395 7.02 -8.05 13.18
N HIS A 396 6.96 -9.38 13.09
CA HIS A 396 6.22 -10.23 14.04
C HIS A 396 6.87 -11.61 14.21
N SER A 397 7.23 -11.99 15.44
CA SER A 397 7.90 -13.27 15.74
C SER A 397 7.00 -14.39 16.25
N ASP A 398 5.79 -14.07 16.71
CA ASP A 398 5.07 -14.96 17.64
C ASP A 398 4.14 -15.97 16.97
N ARG A 399 3.97 -15.89 15.63
CA ARG A 399 3.05 -16.73 14.84
C ARG A 399 3.73 -17.45 13.67
N LEU A 400 5.04 -17.62 13.74
CA LEU A 400 5.76 -18.30 12.68
C LEU A 400 5.41 -19.79 12.62
N PRO A 401 5.35 -20.39 11.43
CA PRO A 401 5.06 -21.80 11.30
C PRO A 401 6.17 -22.67 11.91
N GLY A 402 5.81 -23.92 12.21
CA GLY A 402 6.79 -24.95 12.49
C GLY A 402 7.52 -25.43 11.24
N GLU A 403 8.25 -26.53 11.40
CA GLU A 403 8.92 -27.20 10.29
C GLU A 403 7.91 -27.94 9.39
N PHE A 404 8.07 -27.82 8.08
CA PHE A 404 7.37 -28.63 7.10
C PHE A 404 8.32 -29.57 6.38
N ARG A 405 7.86 -30.80 6.13
CA ARG A 405 8.60 -31.83 5.40
C ARG A 405 7.77 -32.32 4.22
N PHE A 406 8.39 -32.39 3.05
CA PHE A 406 7.78 -32.81 1.80
C PHE A 406 8.58 -33.95 1.19
N ASP A 407 7.90 -34.84 0.46
CA ASP A 407 8.58 -35.77 -0.44
C ASP A 407 9.36 -34.97 -1.49
N ALA A 408 10.65 -35.29 -1.66
CA ALA A 408 11.52 -34.46 -2.46
C ALA A 408 11.21 -34.54 -3.97
N GLU A 409 10.76 -35.70 -4.46
CA GLU A 409 10.38 -35.84 -5.88
C GLU A 409 9.08 -35.11 -6.19
N GLU A 410 8.11 -35.15 -5.29
CA GLU A 410 6.86 -34.40 -5.41
C GLU A 410 7.11 -32.88 -5.37
N TYR A 411 7.98 -32.44 -4.46
CA TYR A 411 8.39 -31.05 -4.33
C TYR A 411 9.08 -30.55 -5.60
N ASP A 412 10.09 -31.27 -6.10
CA ASP A 412 10.83 -30.87 -7.30
C ASP A 412 9.94 -30.79 -8.53
N ARG A 413 9.01 -31.74 -8.67
CA ARG A 413 8.03 -31.73 -9.77
C ARG A 413 7.12 -30.51 -9.70
N GLU A 414 6.67 -30.13 -8.50
CA GLU A 414 5.82 -28.95 -8.33
C GLU A 414 6.59 -27.65 -8.61
N VAL A 415 7.82 -27.52 -8.12
CA VAL A 415 8.67 -26.36 -8.42
C VAL A 415 8.93 -26.25 -9.92
N ALA A 416 9.30 -27.36 -10.58
CA ALA A 416 9.53 -27.37 -12.02
C ALA A 416 8.27 -27.02 -12.83
N LEU A 417 7.08 -27.47 -12.39
CA LEU A 417 5.81 -27.09 -13.01
C LEU A 417 5.54 -25.59 -12.87
N ALA A 418 5.77 -25.03 -11.68
CA ALA A 418 5.58 -23.60 -11.43
C ALA A 418 6.56 -22.73 -12.21
N GLU A 419 7.84 -23.14 -12.32
CA GLU A 419 8.85 -22.45 -13.14
C GLU A 419 8.58 -22.57 -14.64
N ALA A 420 7.95 -23.66 -15.10
CA ALA A 420 7.61 -23.86 -16.50
C ALA A 420 6.33 -23.13 -16.93
N ASP A 421 5.44 -22.80 -15.99
CA ASP A 421 4.24 -22.03 -16.30
C ASP A 421 4.59 -20.59 -16.65
N ARG A 422 4.38 -20.26 -17.93
CA ARG A 422 4.55 -18.91 -18.51
C ARG A 422 3.26 -18.39 -19.12
N SER A 423 2.14 -19.07 -18.87
CA SER A 423 0.84 -18.71 -19.46
C SER A 423 0.28 -17.37 -18.94
N TRP A 424 0.84 -16.88 -17.84
CA TRP A 424 0.53 -15.60 -17.21
C TRP A 424 1.36 -14.42 -17.74
N GLU A 425 2.40 -14.68 -18.53
CA GLU A 425 3.25 -13.63 -19.11
C GLU A 425 2.58 -13.02 -20.35
N TRP A 426 2.62 -11.70 -20.44
CA TRP A 426 2.41 -10.96 -21.68
C TRP A 426 3.77 -10.55 -22.28
N PRO A 427 3.83 -10.09 -23.54
CA PRO A 427 5.09 -9.77 -24.22
C PRO A 427 6.02 -8.87 -23.41
N ALA A 428 5.51 -7.75 -22.88
CA ALA A 428 6.35 -6.85 -22.09
C ALA A 428 6.83 -7.45 -20.76
N ARG A 429 6.04 -8.28 -20.09
CA ARG A 429 6.49 -8.99 -18.88
C ARG A 429 7.53 -10.05 -19.19
N THR A 430 7.41 -10.71 -20.34
CA THR A 430 8.43 -11.63 -20.87
C THR A 430 9.76 -10.90 -21.09
N VAL A 431 9.73 -9.72 -21.73
CA VAL A 431 10.92 -8.86 -21.91
C VAL A 431 11.53 -8.50 -20.56
N ALA A 432 10.71 -8.01 -19.62
CA ALA A 432 11.16 -7.61 -18.30
C ALA A 432 11.90 -8.74 -17.57
N ARG A 433 11.30 -9.93 -17.54
CA ARG A 433 11.93 -11.12 -16.95
C ARG A 433 13.25 -11.48 -17.64
N LEU A 434 13.28 -11.52 -18.97
CA LEU A 434 14.48 -11.91 -19.73
C LEU A 434 15.64 -10.91 -19.51
N VAL A 435 15.34 -9.61 -19.51
CA VAL A 435 16.33 -8.57 -19.21
C VAL A 435 16.87 -8.74 -17.79
N GLU A 436 16.00 -8.91 -16.79
CA GLU A 436 16.43 -9.06 -15.40
C GLU A 436 17.24 -10.35 -15.18
N GLN A 437 16.85 -11.47 -15.78
CA GLN A 437 17.61 -12.73 -15.72
C GLN A 437 19.03 -12.57 -16.27
N ARG A 438 19.20 -11.85 -17.39
CA ARG A 438 20.51 -11.62 -18.01
C ARG A 438 21.38 -10.67 -17.19
N LEU A 439 20.80 -9.60 -16.65
CA LEU A 439 21.51 -8.69 -15.74
C LEU A 439 21.97 -9.39 -14.45
N ARG A 440 21.17 -10.33 -13.94
CA ARG A 440 21.54 -11.15 -12.78
C ARG A 440 22.64 -12.16 -13.10
N ALA A 441 22.58 -12.78 -14.29
CA ALA A 441 23.58 -13.74 -14.75
C ALA A 441 24.93 -13.09 -15.05
N ASP A 442 24.94 -11.84 -15.53
CA ASP A 442 26.16 -11.06 -15.77
C ASP A 442 26.07 -9.66 -15.13
N PRO A 443 26.41 -9.52 -13.83
CA PRO A 443 26.45 -8.24 -13.15
C PRO A 443 27.42 -7.22 -13.78
N SER A 444 28.37 -7.66 -14.63
CA SER A 444 29.35 -6.78 -15.27
C SER A 444 28.73 -5.86 -16.33
N ILE A 445 27.54 -6.17 -16.83
CA ILE A 445 26.81 -5.37 -17.83
C ILE A 445 26.56 -3.96 -17.32
N LEU A 446 26.04 -3.84 -16.09
CA LEU A 446 25.83 -2.55 -15.42
C LEU A 446 27.02 -2.14 -14.55
N GLY A 447 27.71 -3.11 -13.93
CA GLY A 447 28.83 -2.85 -13.03
C GLY A 447 29.99 -2.10 -13.68
N ARG A 448 30.25 -2.31 -14.98
CA ARG A 448 31.28 -1.56 -15.73
C ARG A 448 31.01 -0.06 -15.81
N TRP A 449 29.77 0.37 -15.56
CA TRP A 449 29.34 1.75 -15.55
C TRP A 449 29.13 2.32 -14.14
N ASP A 450 29.51 1.55 -13.10
CA ASP A 450 29.22 1.80 -11.68
C ASP A 450 27.71 1.94 -11.39
N CYS A 451 26.89 1.23 -12.18
CA CYS A 451 25.46 1.13 -11.95
C CYS A 451 25.15 -0.11 -11.11
N GLY A 452 24.27 0.03 -10.13
CA GLY A 452 23.80 -1.06 -9.29
C GLY A 452 22.89 -2.02 -10.05
N PRO A 453 22.43 -3.10 -9.40
CA PRO A 453 21.53 -4.07 -10.01
C PRO A 453 20.31 -3.38 -10.62
N GLY A 454 20.03 -3.71 -11.88
CA GLY A 454 18.83 -3.24 -12.57
C GLY A 454 17.62 -4.10 -12.18
N HIS A 455 16.46 -3.47 -12.11
CA HIS A 455 15.18 -4.14 -11.95
C HIS A 455 14.31 -3.84 -13.17
N CYS A 456 13.79 -4.87 -13.83
CA CYS A 456 12.94 -4.70 -15.00
C CYS A 456 11.54 -5.21 -14.72
N HIS A 457 10.53 -4.40 -14.98
CA HIS A 457 9.13 -4.70 -14.67
C HIS A 457 8.18 -4.22 -15.77
N SER A 458 6.96 -4.75 -15.76
CA SER A 458 5.86 -4.30 -16.62
C SER A 458 4.56 -4.39 -15.82
N SER A 459 3.70 -3.38 -15.91
CA SER A 459 2.31 -3.49 -15.47
C SER A 459 1.43 -3.99 -16.60
N ARG A 460 0.38 -4.70 -16.21
CA ARG A 460 -0.65 -5.19 -17.12
C ARG A 460 -1.41 -4.06 -17.81
N ASP A 461 -1.49 -2.89 -17.17
CA ASP A 461 -2.06 -1.66 -17.75
C ASP A 461 -1.34 -1.24 -19.04
N VAL A 462 -0.07 -1.62 -19.20
CA VAL A 462 0.77 -1.26 -20.35
C VAL A 462 1.39 -2.52 -20.93
N HIS A 463 0.52 -3.30 -21.58
CA HIS A 463 0.83 -4.63 -22.13
C HIS A 463 2.04 -4.66 -23.08
N ASP A 464 2.32 -3.55 -23.75
CA ASP A 464 3.38 -3.45 -24.76
C ASP A 464 4.59 -2.61 -24.30
N ALA A 465 4.70 -2.32 -22.99
CA ALA A 465 5.86 -1.62 -22.46
C ALA A 465 6.43 -2.26 -21.19
N ALA A 466 7.75 -2.39 -21.15
CA ALA A 466 8.52 -2.73 -19.97
C ALA A 466 9.35 -1.51 -19.52
N VAL A 467 9.77 -1.53 -18.26
CA VAL A 467 10.56 -0.47 -17.65
C VAL A 467 11.76 -1.11 -16.97
N LEU A 468 12.96 -0.62 -17.30
CA LEU A 468 14.19 -0.97 -16.60
C LEU A 468 14.62 0.20 -15.72
N ASP A 469 14.68 -0.04 -14.42
CA ASP A 469 15.22 0.90 -13.43
C ASP A 469 16.59 0.43 -12.93
N PHE A 470 17.55 1.34 -12.79
CA PHE A 470 18.85 1.05 -12.18
C PHE A 470 19.41 2.28 -11.45
N ARG A 471 20.25 2.07 -10.44
CA ARG A 471 20.77 3.14 -9.57
C ARG A 471 22.25 3.42 -9.85
N TYR A 472 22.66 4.68 -9.66
CA TYR A 472 24.07 5.09 -9.68
C TYR A 472 24.35 6.05 -8.52
N PRO A 473 25.50 5.91 -7.83
CA PRO A 473 26.46 4.82 -7.98
C PRO A 473 25.95 3.52 -7.36
N ALA A 474 26.54 2.37 -7.74
CA ALA A 474 26.06 1.04 -7.36
C ALA A 474 26.08 0.79 -5.84
N GLY A 475 27.08 1.36 -5.16
CA GLY A 475 27.32 1.18 -3.72
C GLY A 475 26.75 2.28 -2.84
N ALA A 476 26.01 3.25 -3.39
CA ALA A 476 25.54 4.39 -2.59
C ALA A 476 24.62 3.95 -1.45
N SER A 477 25.04 4.26 -0.22
CA SER A 477 24.19 4.12 0.97
C SER A 477 22.95 5.03 0.90
N TRP A 478 22.02 4.89 1.86
CA TRP A 478 20.81 5.71 1.90
C TRP A 478 21.09 7.21 2.09
N ASP A 479 22.18 7.55 2.78
CA ASP A 479 22.57 8.94 3.06
C ASP A 479 23.46 9.54 1.95
N GLU A 480 23.92 8.71 1.01
CA GLU A 480 24.75 9.14 -0.10
C GLU A 480 23.90 9.61 -1.30
N PRO A 481 24.40 10.61 -2.06
CA PRO A 481 23.74 11.05 -3.27
C PRO A 481 23.66 9.91 -4.29
N ALA A 482 22.45 9.54 -4.69
CA ALA A 482 22.22 8.56 -5.74
C ALA A 482 21.08 8.98 -6.67
N VAL A 483 21.17 8.55 -7.92
CA VAL A 483 20.16 8.78 -8.95
C VAL A 483 19.65 7.45 -9.47
N THR A 484 18.33 7.35 -9.60
CA THR A 484 17.68 6.24 -10.31
C THR A 484 17.43 6.66 -11.76
N PHE A 485 17.89 5.82 -12.68
CA PHE A 485 17.62 5.92 -14.10
C PHE A 485 16.45 5.00 -14.46
N ARG A 486 15.61 5.45 -15.40
CA ARG A 486 14.43 4.73 -15.88
C ARG A 486 14.40 4.70 -17.40
N HIS A 487 14.57 3.50 -17.96
CA HIS A 487 14.51 3.24 -19.39
C HIS A 487 13.18 2.57 -19.75
N GLY A 488 12.43 3.17 -20.68
CA GLY A 488 11.21 2.58 -21.23
C GLY A 488 11.55 1.71 -22.43
N ILE A 489 11.00 0.51 -22.45
CA ILE A 489 11.23 -0.50 -23.48
C ILE A 489 9.91 -0.74 -24.19
N ASP A 490 9.86 -0.42 -25.49
CA ASP A 490 8.71 -0.67 -26.34
C ASP A 490 8.78 -2.09 -26.92
N VAL A 491 7.71 -2.85 -26.73
CA VAL A 491 7.59 -4.27 -27.10
C VAL A 491 6.53 -4.47 -28.19
N ALA A 492 5.82 -3.41 -28.58
CA ALA A 492 4.66 -3.51 -29.47
C ALA A 492 4.99 -4.23 -30.80
N GLY A 493 4.36 -5.40 -31.00
CA GLY A 493 4.47 -6.19 -32.22
C GLY A 493 5.84 -6.84 -32.47
N ARG A 494 6.72 -6.89 -31.46
CA ARG A 494 8.06 -7.47 -31.56
C ARG A 494 8.17 -8.76 -30.76
N ASP A 495 9.10 -9.63 -31.16
CA ASP A 495 9.42 -10.82 -30.38
C ASP A 495 10.10 -10.43 -29.05
N PRO A 496 9.59 -10.88 -27.89
CA PRO A 496 10.16 -10.53 -26.59
C PRO A 496 11.63 -10.91 -26.41
N VAL A 497 12.09 -12.00 -27.03
CA VAL A 497 13.49 -12.44 -26.89
C VAL A 497 14.42 -11.47 -27.62
N GLU A 498 14.08 -11.11 -28.85
CA GLU A 498 14.81 -10.09 -29.63
C GLU A 498 14.85 -8.73 -28.93
N VAL A 499 13.71 -8.27 -28.38
CA VAL A 499 13.67 -6.99 -27.65
C VAL A 499 14.57 -7.02 -26.42
N ALA A 500 14.55 -8.12 -25.67
CA ALA A 500 15.42 -8.26 -24.51
C ALA A 500 16.90 -8.33 -24.92
N ASP A 501 17.24 -8.94 -26.06
CA ASP A 501 18.63 -9.00 -26.58
C ASP A 501 19.12 -7.60 -26.96
N ASP A 502 18.28 -6.81 -27.62
CA ASP A 502 18.59 -5.41 -27.98
C ASP A 502 18.88 -4.54 -26.75
N VAL A 503 18.07 -4.71 -25.69
CA VAL A 503 18.28 -3.97 -24.43
C VAL A 503 19.65 -4.32 -23.84
N ILE A 504 20.01 -5.60 -23.77
CA ILE A 504 21.31 -6.03 -23.25
C ILE A 504 22.46 -5.54 -24.14
N ALA A 505 22.31 -5.62 -25.47
CA ALA A 505 23.31 -5.11 -26.40
C ALA A 505 23.55 -3.60 -26.24
N MET A 506 22.48 -2.82 -26.05
CA MET A 506 22.54 -1.38 -25.78
C MET A 506 23.33 -1.06 -24.50
N LEU A 507 23.05 -1.78 -23.40
CA LEU A 507 23.74 -1.62 -22.11
C LEU A 507 25.23 -2.00 -22.19
N CYS A 508 25.58 -2.99 -23.03
CA CYS A 508 26.96 -3.38 -23.25
C CYS A 508 27.75 -2.38 -24.12
N ALA A 509 27.09 -1.78 -25.12
CA ALA A 509 27.74 -0.94 -26.12
C ALA A 509 28.02 0.49 -25.64
N SER A 510 27.25 1.00 -24.67
CA SER A 510 27.27 2.42 -24.32
C SER A 510 26.89 2.67 -22.86
N ASP A 511 27.49 3.71 -22.28
CA ASP A 511 27.15 4.16 -20.92
C ASP A 511 25.67 4.59 -20.83
N PRO A 512 24.82 3.82 -20.15
CA PRO A 512 23.38 4.08 -20.14
C PRO A 512 23.02 5.39 -19.42
N LYS A 513 23.93 5.93 -18.57
CA LYS A 513 23.75 7.23 -17.91
C LYS A 513 23.69 8.39 -18.91
N LYS A 514 24.15 8.19 -20.14
CA LYS A 514 24.15 9.21 -21.21
C LYS A 514 22.86 9.24 -22.03
N THR A 515 22.11 8.15 -22.03
CA THR A 515 20.94 7.96 -22.92
C THR A 515 19.64 7.80 -22.14
N VAL A 516 19.69 7.27 -20.91
CA VAL A 516 18.51 7.00 -20.08
C VAL A 516 18.15 8.22 -19.22
N GLY A 517 16.85 8.46 -19.04
CA GLY A 517 16.33 9.53 -18.20
C GLY A 517 16.29 9.18 -16.71
N MET A 518 16.41 10.20 -15.86
CA MET A 518 16.42 10.11 -14.40
C MET A 518 15.02 10.32 -13.82
N VAL A 519 14.74 9.68 -12.68
CA VAL A 519 13.49 9.81 -11.92
C VAL A 519 13.76 10.23 -10.47
N GLY A 520 12.76 10.82 -9.82
CA GLY A 520 12.84 11.33 -8.44
C GLY A 520 12.83 12.86 -8.35
N VAL A 521 12.29 13.37 -7.23
CA VAL A 521 12.07 14.81 -6.98
C VAL A 521 13.38 15.59 -6.95
N ASP A 522 14.42 15.02 -6.33
CA ASP A 522 15.74 15.66 -6.18
C ASP A 522 16.75 15.20 -7.23
N SER A 523 16.28 14.59 -8.33
CA SER A 523 17.14 14.02 -9.37
C SER A 523 18.05 15.06 -10.04
N ALA A 524 17.59 16.30 -10.21
CA ALA A 524 18.39 17.37 -10.84
C ALA A 524 19.56 17.82 -9.95
N ALA A 525 19.30 18.17 -8.70
CA ALA A 525 20.35 18.57 -7.75
C ALA A 525 21.32 17.42 -7.44
N THR A 526 20.81 16.18 -7.40
CA THR A 526 21.66 15.01 -7.16
C THR A 526 22.49 14.65 -8.38
N ALA A 527 21.95 14.80 -9.60
CA ALA A 527 22.72 14.64 -10.83
C ALA A 527 23.89 15.63 -10.90
N GLU A 528 23.65 16.91 -10.56
CA GLU A 528 24.71 17.93 -10.52
C GLU A 528 25.82 17.57 -9.52
N ARG A 529 25.45 17.14 -8.30
CA ARG A 529 26.42 16.67 -7.29
C ARG A 529 27.26 15.48 -7.75
N LEU A 530 26.68 14.62 -8.60
CA LEU A 530 27.33 13.44 -9.16
C LEU A 530 28.03 13.71 -10.52
N GLY A 531 28.05 14.97 -10.99
CA GLY A 531 28.68 15.34 -12.26
C GLY A 531 27.95 14.80 -13.50
N LEU A 532 26.65 14.53 -13.39
CA LEU A 532 25.81 13.98 -14.44
C LEU A 532 24.98 15.07 -15.12
N LEU A 533 24.78 14.96 -16.44
CA LEU A 533 23.81 15.80 -17.14
C LEU A 533 22.39 15.32 -16.81
N HIS A 534 21.59 16.17 -16.15
CA HIS A 534 20.20 15.85 -15.83
C HIS A 534 19.37 15.70 -17.10
N ARG A 535 18.66 14.57 -17.20
CA ARG A 535 17.65 14.30 -18.22
C ARG A 535 16.44 13.75 -17.51
N ARG A 536 15.29 14.39 -17.58
CA ARG A 536 14.08 13.85 -16.97
C ARG A 536 13.59 12.66 -17.79
N SER A 537 13.25 11.54 -17.14
CA SER A 537 12.61 10.43 -17.82
C SER A 537 11.25 10.86 -18.39
N THR A 538 11.00 10.51 -19.65
CA THR A 538 9.70 10.69 -20.33
C THR A 538 8.74 9.54 -20.03
N VAL A 539 9.23 8.46 -19.43
CA VAL A 539 8.43 7.30 -19.02
C VAL A 539 7.63 7.70 -17.79
N THR A 540 6.34 7.92 -17.98
CA THR A 540 5.39 8.18 -16.90
C THR A 540 4.66 6.89 -16.58
N TYR A 541 5.15 6.19 -15.55
CA TYR A 541 4.38 5.14 -14.90
C TYR A 541 3.65 5.77 -13.71
N ARG A 542 2.33 5.61 -13.65
CA ARG A 542 1.52 6.01 -12.49
C ARG A 542 1.45 4.88 -11.49
#